data_AF-A0A923WQ02-F1
#
_entry.id   AF-A0A923WQ02-F1
#
_cell.length_a   1.000
_cell.length_b   1.000
_cell.length_c   1.000
_cell.angle_alpha   90.00
_cell.angle_beta   90.00
_cell.angle_gamma   90.00
#
_symmetry.space_group_name_H-M   'P 1'
#
loop_
_entity.id
_entity.type
_entity.pdbx_description
1 polymer ?
#
loop_
_entity_poly.entity_id
_entity_poly.type
_entity_poly.pdbx_seq_one_letter_code
_entity_poly.pdbx_strand_id
1 'polypeptide(L)'
;MFHLNFDDALMNSAYLSELWAVNDLLNFKKNFKLAWSDQREAQLQDEKKHARMCLSVLKTETQNVIYSLDYAMQETIFKKKWTLGHASSDEEFSAIQEVMENRALWIYRTYLKVGKNNRYKDVFKAIILDEKIHRQIGKEKNIRFTPIYKSISTVDRYFFRTYLPSKYGQMLFSSPQFWNDYYQGYTESAKQPEKQE
;
A
#
# COMPACT_ATOMS: atom_id res chain seq x y z
N MET A 1 -6.11 21.12 4.13
CA MET A 1 -5.26 20.30 5.01
C MET A 1 -6.12 19.20 5.59
N PHE A 2 -5.74 17.93 5.46
CA PHE A 2 -6.50 16.83 6.06
C PHE A 2 -6.14 16.74 7.55
N HIS A 3 -7.09 16.99 8.43
CA HIS A 3 -6.94 16.68 9.86
C HIS A 3 -7.52 15.30 10.11
N LEU A 4 -6.71 14.27 9.89
CA LEU A 4 -7.08 12.90 10.17
C LEU A 4 -6.70 12.56 11.60
N ASN A 5 -7.62 11.93 12.34
CA ASN A 5 -7.20 11.21 13.52
C ASN A 5 -6.37 9.99 13.09
N PHE A 6 -5.67 9.43 14.06
CA PHE A 6 -4.80 8.28 13.87
C PHE A 6 -5.48 7.08 13.16
N ASP A 7 -6.71 6.75 13.56
CA ASP A 7 -7.41 5.59 13.03
C ASP A 7 -7.83 5.83 11.55
N ASP A 8 -8.34 7.02 11.26
CA ASP A 8 -8.74 7.42 9.91
C ASP A 8 -7.54 7.51 8.96
N ALA A 9 -6.38 7.96 9.44
CA ALA A 9 -5.15 8.03 8.65
C ALA A 9 -4.69 6.65 8.18
N LEU A 10 -4.69 5.67 9.09
CA LEU A 10 -4.36 4.28 8.79
C LEU A 10 -5.39 3.64 7.86
N MET A 11 -6.67 3.87 8.12
CA MET A 11 -7.75 3.29 7.33
C MET A 11 -7.77 3.84 5.90
N ASN A 12 -7.54 5.16 5.72
CA ASN A 12 -7.34 5.75 4.40
C ASN A 12 -6.09 5.18 3.70
N SER A 13 -4.98 5.00 4.43
CA SER A 13 -3.77 4.41 3.85
C SER A 13 -3.97 2.97 3.38
N ALA A 14 -4.76 2.19 4.13
CA ALA A 14 -5.17 0.85 3.72
C ALA A 14 -6.05 0.87 2.48
N TYR A 15 -7.10 1.70 2.47
CA TYR A 15 -7.97 1.87 1.31
C TYR A 15 -7.17 2.22 0.04
N LEU A 16 -6.26 3.19 0.14
CA LEU A 16 -5.42 3.61 -0.97
C LEU A 16 -4.44 2.51 -1.40
N SER A 17 -3.94 1.69 -0.48
CA SER A 17 -3.06 0.56 -0.80
C SER A 17 -3.78 -0.51 -1.63
N GLU A 18 -5.01 -0.88 -1.24
CA GLU A 18 -5.79 -1.86 -2.02
C GLU A 18 -6.23 -1.27 -3.37
N LEU A 19 -6.63 -0.01 -3.40
CA LEU A 19 -7.00 0.65 -4.65
C LEU A 19 -5.79 0.75 -5.61
N TRP A 20 -4.60 0.99 -5.06
CA TRP A 20 -3.35 0.97 -5.81
C TRP A 20 -3.07 -0.43 -6.39
N ALA A 21 -3.23 -1.49 -5.60
CA ALA A 21 -3.08 -2.87 -6.06
C ALA A 21 -4.04 -3.21 -7.20
N VAL A 22 -5.30 -2.75 -7.13
CA VAL A 22 -6.26 -2.86 -8.23
C VAL A 22 -5.77 -2.17 -9.49
N ASN A 23 -5.33 -0.91 -9.37
CA ASN A 23 -4.81 -0.15 -10.52
C ASN A 23 -3.61 -0.85 -11.17
N ASP A 24 -2.72 -1.38 -10.35
CA ASP A 24 -1.53 -2.07 -10.81
C ASP A 24 -1.84 -3.40 -11.52
N LEU A 25 -2.75 -4.21 -11.00
CA LEU A 25 -3.22 -5.44 -11.66
C LEU A 25 -3.95 -5.16 -12.98
N LEU A 26 -4.72 -4.07 -13.07
CA LEU A 26 -5.35 -3.64 -14.31
C LEU A 26 -4.32 -3.22 -15.36
N ASN A 27 -3.29 -2.48 -14.96
CA ASN A 27 -2.18 -2.11 -15.84
C ASN A 27 -1.41 -3.35 -16.30
N PHE A 28 -1.19 -4.31 -15.41
CA PHE A 28 -0.57 -5.59 -15.75
C PHE A 28 -1.38 -6.36 -16.78
N LYS A 29 -2.69 -6.51 -16.56
CA LYS A 29 -3.61 -7.17 -17.51
C LYS A 29 -3.53 -6.53 -18.90
N LYS A 30 -3.38 -5.22 -18.97
CA LYS A 30 -3.26 -4.47 -20.23
C LYS A 30 -1.92 -4.70 -20.93
N ASN A 31 -0.82 -4.63 -20.19
CA ASN A 31 0.54 -4.60 -20.74
C ASN A 31 1.19 -5.98 -20.90
N PHE A 32 0.77 -6.97 -20.10
CA PHE A 32 1.35 -8.32 -20.06
C PHE A 32 0.26 -9.39 -20.27
N LYS A 33 -0.53 -9.26 -21.33
CA LYS A 33 -1.69 -10.13 -21.62
C LYS A 33 -1.37 -11.63 -21.60
N LEU A 34 -0.21 -12.02 -22.14
CA LEU A 34 0.23 -13.43 -22.19
C LEU A 34 0.62 -14.00 -20.82
N ALA A 35 0.93 -13.14 -19.85
CA ALA A 35 1.23 -13.53 -18.48
C ALA A 35 0.00 -13.36 -17.56
N TRP A 36 -1.15 -12.92 -18.07
CA TRP A 36 -2.39 -12.88 -17.30
C TRP A 36 -2.90 -14.31 -17.08
N SER A 37 -3.29 -14.62 -15.85
CA SER A 37 -3.76 -15.95 -15.46
C SER A 37 -5.02 -15.85 -14.62
N ASP A 38 -5.75 -16.96 -14.49
CA ASP A 38 -6.95 -17.02 -13.65
C ASP A 38 -6.65 -16.68 -12.19
N GLN A 39 -5.45 -17.02 -11.70
CA GLN A 39 -5.00 -16.64 -10.36
C GLN A 39 -4.86 -15.11 -10.21
N ARG A 40 -4.35 -14.42 -11.23
CA ARG A 40 -4.25 -12.96 -11.24
C ARG A 40 -5.61 -12.29 -11.37
N GLU A 41 -6.54 -12.92 -12.08
CA GLU A 41 -7.93 -12.47 -12.11
C GLU A 41 -8.58 -12.61 -10.73
N ALA A 42 -8.41 -13.76 -10.06
CA ALA A 42 -8.90 -13.94 -8.69
C ALA A 42 -8.33 -12.87 -7.76
N GLN A 43 -7.01 -12.65 -7.80
CA GLN A 43 -6.37 -11.60 -7.01
C GLN A 43 -6.97 -10.22 -7.30
N LEU A 44 -7.15 -9.85 -8.57
CA LEU A 44 -7.78 -8.57 -8.92
C LEU A 44 -9.19 -8.41 -8.30
N GLN A 45 -9.96 -9.50 -8.19
CA GLN A 45 -11.27 -9.45 -7.54
C GLN A 45 -11.16 -9.32 -6.02
N ASP A 46 -10.16 -9.95 -5.40
CA ASP A 46 -9.88 -9.84 -3.97
C ASP A 46 -9.45 -8.41 -3.60
N GLU A 47 -8.50 -7.81 -4.34
CA GLU A 47 -8.07 -6.42 -4.09
C GLU A 47 -9.26 -5.44 -4.24
N LYS A 48 -10.15 -5.66 -5.23
CA LYS A 48 -11.38 -4.87 -5.39
C LYS A 48 -12.31 -5.05 -4.20
N LYS A 49 -12.46 -6.27 -3.68
CA LYS A 49 -13.28 -6.57 -2.50
C LYS A 49 -12.69 -5.85 -1.28
N HIS A 50 -11.39 -5.94 -1.04
CA HIS A 50 -10.71 -5.30 0.09
C HIS A 50 -10.82 -3.77 0.01
N ALA A 51 -10.58 -3.18 -1.15
CA ALA A 51 -10.76 -1.73 -1.36
C ALA A 51 -12.20 -1.28 -1.05
N ARG A 52 -13.21 -2.07 -1.43
CA ARG A 52 -14.63 -1.79 -1.12
C ARG A 52 -14.94 -1.93 0.37
N MET A 53 -14.42 -2.96 1.03
CA MET A 53 -14.58 -3.13 2.48
C MET A 53 -14.01 -1.93 3.22
N CYS A 54 -12.81 -1.48 2.83
CA CYS A 54 -12.17 -0.32 3.40
C CYS A 54 -12.97 0.97 3.18
N LEU A 55 -13.39 1.21 1.94
CA LEU A 55 -14.17 2.40 1.59
C LEU A 55 -15.52 2.44 2.29
N SER A 56 -16.20 1.29 2.38
CA SER A 56 -17.51 1.18 3.01
C SER A 56 -17.44 1.59 4.48
N VAL A 57 -16.45 1.11 5.23
CA VAL A 57 -16.32 1.47 6.64
C VAL A 57 -15.81 2.90 6.83
N LEU A 58 -14.93 3.40 5.96
CA LEU A 58 -14.50 4.81 5.99
C LEU A 58 -15.69 5.77 5.85
N LYS A 59 -16.58 5.51 4.89
CA LYS A 59 -17.77 6.34 4.65
C LYS A 59 -18.75 6.36 5.83
N THR A 60 -18.74 5.33 6.68
CA THR A 60 -19.60 5.27 7.87
C THR A 60 -18.96 5.90 9.09
N GLU A 61 -17.63 5.83 9.21
CA GLU A 61 -16.90 6.23 10.42
C GLU A 61 -16.32 7.65 10.33
N THR A 62 -16.11 8.20 9.12
CA THR A 62 -15.47 9.50 8.94
C THR A 62 -16.00 10.25 7.71
N GLN A 63 -15.90 11.58 7.74
CA GLN A 63 -16.17 12.45 6.58
C GLN A 63 -14.90 12.70 5.74
N ASN A 64 -13.72 12.36 6.26
CA ASN A 64 -12.43 12.66 5.65
C ASN A 64 -11.89 11.48 4.84
N VAL A 65 -12.65 11.05 3.83
CA VAL A 65 -12.23 9.98 2.93
C VAL A 65 -11.34 10.53 1.82
N ILE A 66 -10.14 9.96 1.65
CA ILE A 66 -9.19 10.33 0.62
C ILE A 66 -9.33 9.36 -0.56
N TYR A 67 -9.60 9.91 -1.74
CA TYR A 67 -9.82 9.13 -2.97
C TYR A 67 -8.65 9.17 -3.96
N SER A 68 -7.75 10.16 -3.85
CA SER A 68 -6.65 10.29 -4.80
C SER A 68 -5.51 9.31 -4.48
N LEU A 69 -5.14 8.52 -5.49
CA LEU A 69 -3.97 7.63 -5.43
C LEU A 69 -2.64 8.38 -5.30
N ASP A 70 -2.60 9.69 -5.52
CA ASP A 70 -1.40 10.51 -5.27
C ASP A 70 -0.96 10.45 -3.79
N TYR A 71 -1.90 10.13 -2.89
CA TYR A 71 -1.65 9.95 -1.46
C TYR A 71 -1.38 8.48 -1.07
N ALA A 72 -1.25 7.56 -2.03
CA ALA A 72 -0.90 6.18 -1.73
C ALA A 72 0.59 6.08 -1.32
N MET A 73 0.92 5.15 -0.44
CA MET A 73 2.25 5.08 0.17
C MET A 73 3.33 4.76 -0.87
N GLN A 74 2.91 3.99 -1.88
CA GLN A 74 3.65 3.64 -3.08
C GLN A 74 4.10 4.90 -3.83
N GLU A 75 3.19 5.85 -4.06
CA GLU A 75 3.49 7.11 -4.74
C GLU A 75 4.33 8.04 -3.84
N THR A 76 3.91 8.22 -2.59
CA THR A 76 4.51 9.18 -1.65
C THR A 76 5.96 8.83 -1.27
N ILE A 77 6.26 7.55 -1.05
CA ILE A 77 7.58 7.11 -0.56
C ILE A 77 8.52 6.73 -1.70
N PHE A 78 8.01 6.11 -2.77
CA PHE A 78 8.87 5.60 -3.86
C PHE A 78 8.87 6.49 -5.10
N LYS A 79 8.08 7.59 -5.15
CA LYS A 79 8.09 8.61 -6.22
C LYS A 79 8.15 8.00 -7.63
N LYS A 80 7.24 7.08 -7.95
CA LYS A 80 7.18 6.34 -9.23
C LYS A 80 8.32 5.39 -9.53
N LYS A 81 9.43 5.38 -8.78
CA LYS A 81 10.56 4.48 -9.09
C LYS A 81 10.11 3.04 -9.13
N TRP A 82 9.29 2.61 -8.16
CA TRP A 82 8.87 1.21 -7.98
C TRP A 82 7.35 1.05 -7.91
N THR A 83 6.67 1.70 -8.85
CA THR A 83 5.24 1.50 -9.07
C THR A 83 5.04 0.40 -10.09
N LEU A 84 4.08 -0.52 -9.88
CA LEU A 84 3.91 -1.65 -10.80
C LEU A 84 3.52 -1.20 -12.23
N GLY A 85 2.93 -0.02 -12.39
CA GLY A 85 2.69 0.61 -13.69
C GLY A 85 3.94 0.90 -14.54
N HIS A 86 5.14 0.82 -13.94
CA HIS A 86 6.44 0.97 -14.62
C HIS A 86 7.27 -0.30 -14.65
N ALA A 87 6.73 -1.44 -14.20
CA ALA A 87 7.41 -2.72 -14.30
C ALA A 87 7.68 -3.06 -15.77
N SER A 88 8.93 -3.41 -16.08
CA SER A 88 9.40 -3.77 -17.42
C SER A 88 9.21 -5.26 -17.74
N SER A 89 8.88 -6.07 -16.74
CA SER A 89 8.71 -7.51 -16.88
C SER A 89 7.70 -8.09 -15.87
N ASP A 90 7.23 -9.30 -16.18
CA ASP A 90 6.42 -10.11 -15.27
C ASP A 90 7.11 -10.36 -13.92
N GLU A 91 8.41 -10.61 -13.95
CA GLU A 91 9.23 -10.85 -12.77
C GLU A 91 9.33 -9.59 -11.90
N GLU A 92 9.63 -8.44 -12.50
CA GLU A 92 9.67 -7.16 -11.78
C GLU A 92 8.32 -6.84 -11.14
N PHE A 93 7.23 -7.05 -11.88
CA PHE A 93 5.87 -6.86 -11.37
C PHE A 93 5.61 -7.74 -10.15
N SER A 94 5.84 -9.05 -10.27
CA SER A 94 5.65 -9.99 -9.15
C SER A 94 6.53 -9.66 -7.95
N ALA A 95 7.76 -9.18 -8.17
CA ALA A 95 8.67 -8.80 -7.09
C ALA A 95 8.20 -7.56 -6.34
N ILE A 96 7.78 -6.50 -7.05
CA ILE A 96 7.21 -5.30 -6.44
C ILE A 96 5.94 -5.69 -5.67
N GLN A 97 5.03 -6.43 -6.30
CA GLN A 97 3.74 -6.83 -5.72
C GLN A 97 3.92 -7.56 -4.38
N GLU A 98 4.78 -8.58 -4.33
CA GLU A 98 5.09 -9.32 -3.10
C GLU A 98 5.61 -8.40 -1.97
N VAL A 99 6.46 -7.42 -2.30
CA VAL A 99 6.96 -6.46 -1.29
C VAL A 99 5.84 -5.54 -0.81
N MET A 100 4.98 -5.06 -1.72
CA MET A 100 3.84 -4.20 -1.36
C MET A 100 2.82 -4.93 -0.46
N GLU A 101 2.45 -6.16 -0.80
CA GLU A 101 1.53 -6.99 0.00
C GLU A 101 2.07 -7.27 1.40
N ASN A 102 3.37 -7.59 1.50
CA ASN A 102 4.02 -7.80 2.79
C ASN A 102 3.98 -6.55 3.68
N ARG A 103 4.09 -5.37 3.07
CA ARG A 103 3.98 -4.11 3.77
C ARG A 103 2.53 -3.80 4.18
N ALA A 104 1.56 -4.00 3.30
CA ALA A 104 0.14 -3.82 3.61
C ALA A 104 -0.26 -4.67 4.83
N LEU A 105 0.11 -5.96 4.85
CA LEU A 105 -0.12 -6.82 6.01
C LEU A 105 0.56 -6.32 7.29
N TRP A 106 1.74 -5.73 7.21
CA TRP A 106 2.40 -5.17 8.38
C TRP A 106 1.67 -3.95 8.93
N ILE A 107 1.13 -3.09 8.05
CA ILE A 107 0.27 -1.96 8.43
C ILE A 107 -0.99 -2.48 9.13
N TYR A 108 -1.68 -3.47 8.55
CA TYR A 108 -2.92 -4.03 9.10
C TYR A 108 -2.70 -4.65 10.47
N ARG A 109 -1.64 -5.47 10.62
CA ARG A 109 -1.26 -6.06 11.92
C ARG A 109 -0.86 -5.02 12.94
N THR A 110 -0.27 -3.90 12.51
CA THR A 110 0.04 -2.80 13.42
C THR A 110 -1.26 -2.15 13.90
N TYR A 111 -2.19 -1.83 13.00
CA TYR A 111 -3.49 -1.29 13.37
C TYR A 111 -4.25 -2.18 14.35
N LEU A 112 -4.25 -3.51 14.16
CA LEU A 112 -4.91 -4.42 15.10
C LEU A 112 -4.39 -4.31 16.54
N LYS A 113 -3.11 -3.94 16.72
CA LYS A 113 -2.48 -3.77 18.04
C LYS A 113 -2.78 -2.41 18.66
N VAL A 114 -2.79 -1.33 17.87
CA VAL A 114 -2.79 0.05 18.40
C VAL A 114 -4.04 0.87 18.07
N GLY A 115 -4.81 0.48 17.07
CA GLY A 115 -6.03 1.18 16.64
C GLY A 115 -7.12 1.12 17.70
N LYS A 116 -8.05 2.08 17.68
CA LYS A 116 -9.14 2.15 18.66
C LYS A 116 -10.51 1.88 18.04
N ASN A 117 -10.70 2.16 16.75
CA ASN A 117 -11.95 1.86 16.06
C ASN A 117 -12.11 0.35 15.81
N ASN A 118 -13.11 -0.26 16.46
CA ASN A 118 -13.39 -1.70 16.36
C ASN A 118 -13.89 -2.12 14.97
N ARG A 119 -14.66 -1.27 14.27
CA ARG A 119 -15.16 -1.58 12.92
C ARG A 119 -14.00 -1.66 11.92
N TYR A 120 -13.03 -0.75 12.01
CA TYR A 120 -11.80 -0.85 11.23
C TYR A 120 -11.00 -2.12 11.58
N LYS A 121 -10.92 -2.49 12.87
CA LYS A 121 -10.24 -3.74 13.27
C LYS A 121 -10.89 -4.97 12.64
N ASP A 122 -12.20 -5.00 12.55
CA ASP A 122 -12.92 -6.13 11.95
C ASP A 122 -12.67 -6.23 10.44
N VAL A 123 -12.61 -5.09 9.74
CA VAL A 123 -12.18 -5.05 8.33
C VAL A 123 -10.76 -5.58 8.17
N PHE A 124 -9.80 -5.11 8.96
CA PHE A 124 -8.41 -5.59 8.87
C PHE A 124 -8.26 -7.08 9.19
N LYS A 125 -9.00 -7.61 10.17
CA LYS A 125 -9.01 -9.06 10.45
C LYS A 125 -9.52 -9.86 9.26
N ALA A 126 -10.60 -9.40 8.63
CA ALA A 126 -11.18 -10.07 7.47
C ALA A 126 -10.21 -10.07 6.27
N ILE A 127 -9.59 -8.94 5.97
CA ILE A 127 -8.57 -8.84 4.90
C ILE A 127 -7.38 -9.75 5.20
N ILE A 128 -6.83 -9.71 6.42
CA ILE A 128 -5.71 -10.59 6.82
C ILE A 128 -6.07 -12.08 6.70
N LEU A 129 -7.33 -12.46 6.95
CA LEU A 129 -7.79 -13.83 6.82
C LEU A 129 -7.84 -14.27 5.36
N ASP A 130 -8.42 -13.43 4.48
CA ASP A 130 -8.44 -13.67 3.03
C ASP A 130 -7.00 -13.84 2.51
N GLU A 131 -6.11 -12.90 2.85
CA GLU A 131 -4.70 -12.90 2.44
C GLU A 131 -3.92 -14.19 2.81
N LYS A 132 -4.28 -14.84 3.92
CA LYS A 132 -3.66 -16.12 4.32
C LYS A 132 -4.03 -17.27 3.39
N ILE A 133 -5.23 -17.23 2.81
CA ILE A 133 -5.74 -18.25 1.89
C ILE A 133 -5.03 -18.08 0.53
N HIS A 134 -4.82 -16.85 0.07
CA HIS A 134 -4.25 -16.55 -1.25
C HIS A 134 -2.72 -16.67 -1.33
N ARG A 135 -1.98 -16.44 -0.23
CA ARG A 135 -0.51 -16.55 -0.18
C ARG A 135 0.09 -17.94 -0.43
N GLN A 136 -0.73 -18.97 -0.62
CA GLN A 136 -0.23 -20.25 -1.13
C GLN A 136 0.14 -20.19 -2.61
N ILE A 137 -0.46 -19.28 -3.39
CA ILE A 137 -0.32 -19.22 -4.85
C ILE A 137 0.98 -18.49 -5.28
N GLY A 138 1.39 -17.42 -4.58
CA GLY A 138 2.61 -16.66 -4.90
C GLY A 138 3.94 -17.43 -4.68
N LYS A 139 3.88 -18.60 -4.02
CA LYS A 139 5.06 -19.45 -3.80
C LYS A 139 5.57 -20.11 -5.08
N GLU A 140 4.74 -20.22 -6.12
CA GLU A 140 5.05 -21.01 -7.31
C GLU A 140 6.18 -20.42 -8.17
N LYS A 141 6.41 -19.10 -8.13
CA LYS A 141 7.43 -18.45 -8.98
C LYS A 141 8.81 -18.27 -8.33
N ASN A 142 9.03 -18.72 -7.09
CA ASN A 142 10.31 -18.53 -6.38
C ASN A 142 10.83 -17.06 -6.41
N ILE A 143 9.93 -16.08 -6.54
CA ILE A 143 10.27 -14.67 -6.80
C ILE A 143 11.20 -14.10 -5.72
N ARG A 144 11.09 -14.61 -4.49
CA ARG A 144 11.90 -14.19 -3.34
C ARG A 144 13.41 -14.44 -3.51
N PHE A 145 13.80 -15.31 -4.44
CA PHE A 145 15.20 -15.62 -4.71
C PHE A 145 15.81 -14.76 -5.80
N THR A 146 15.01 -13.98 -6.53
CA THR A 146 15.49 -13.20 -7.66
C THR A 146 16.28 -11.96 -7.23
N PRO A 147 17.26 -11.50 -8.05
CA PRO A 147 18.02 -10.29 -7.75
C PRO A 147 17.14 -9.04 -7.63
N ILE A 148 16.10 -8.94 -8.47
CA ILE A 148 15.20 -7.79 -8.47
C ILE A 148 14.38 -7.71 -7.18
N TYR A 149 13.84 -8.83 -6.70
CA TYR A 149 13.16 -8.88 -5.41
C TYR A 149 14.09 -8.50 -4.27
N LYS A 150 15.33 -9.01 -4.26
CA LYS A 150 16.32 -8.67 -3.23
C LYS A 150 16.63 -7.18 -3.20
N SER A 151 16.78 -6.56 -4.38
CA SER A 151 16.97 -5.11 -4.51
C SER A 151 15.79 -4.35 -3.90
N ILE A 152 14.57 -4.72 -4.31
CA ILE A 152 13.33 -4.07 -3.85
C ILE A 152 13.16 -4.20 -2.34
N SER A 153 13.24 -5.43 -1.84
CA SER A 153 13.12 -5.74 -0.43
C SER A 153 14.19 -5.05 0.44
N THR A 154 15.38 -4.78 -0.09
CA THR A 154 16.47 -4.13 0.66
C THR A 154 16.17 -2.67 0.92
N VAL A 155 15.74 -1.93 -0.11
CA VAL A 155 15.38 -0.51 0.05
C VAL A 155 14.12 -0.38 0.89
N ASP A 156 13.11 -1.22 0.66
CA ASP A 156 11.89 -1.22 1.49
C ASP A 156 12.23 -1.44 2.97
N ARG A 157 13.05 -2.45 3.28
CA ARG A 157 13.54 -2.68 4.65
C ARG A 157 14.32 -1.50 5.20
N TYR A 158 15.22 -0.90 4.43
CA TYR A 158 15.97 0.27 4.86
C TYR A 158 15.04 1.44 5.23
N PHE A 159 14.07 1.76 4.37
CA PHE A 159 13.11 2.83 4.63
C PHE A 159 12.30 2.57 5.90
N PHE A 160 11.67 1.40 5.98
CA PHE A 160 10.67 1.13 7.01
C PHE A 160 11.23 0.59 8.32
N ARG A 161 12.45 0.02 8.32
CA ARG A 161 13.09 -0.50 9.54
C ARG A 161 14.24 0.36 10.05
N THR A 162 14.71 1.33 9.27
CA THR A 162 15.83 2.19 9.67
C THR A 162 15.49 3.67 9.54
N TYR A 163 15.26 4.17 8.33
CA TYR A 163 15.09 5.60 8.08
C TYR A 163 13.84 6.18 8.77
N LEU A 164 12.65 5.66 8.49
CA LEU A 164 11.42 6.16 9.08
C LEU A 164 11.38 5.96 10.61
N PRO A 165 11.81 4.81 11.17
CA PRO A 165 11.92 4.67 12.62
C PRO A 165 12.87 5.65 13.30
N SER A 166 13.97 6.05 12.65
CA SER A 166 14.87 7.07 13.22
C SER A 166 14.23 8.46 13.31
N LYS A 167 13.25 8.77 12.44
CA LYS A 167 12.55 10.06 12.42
C LYS A 167 11.30 10.06 13.29
N TYR A 168 10.53 8.97 13.30
CA TYR A 168 9.18 8.92 13.91
C TYR A 168 9.06 7.93 15.08
N GLY A 169 10.14 7.23 15.44
CA GLY A 169 10.17 6.22 16.48
C GLY A 169 9.92 4.79 15.98
N GLN A 170 10.24 3.80 16.81
CA GLN A 170 10.18 2.36 16.46
C GLN A 170 8.79 1.87 16.06
N MET A 171 7.74 2.48 16.61
CA MET A 171 6.35 2.20 16.23
C MET A 171 5.85 3.25 15.22
N LEU A 172 6.50 3.34 14.07
CA LEU A 172 6.27 4.45 13.12
C LEU A 172 4.79 4.59 12.71
N PHE A 173 4.10 3.48 12.44
CA PHE A 173 2.69 3.51 12.03
C PHE A 173 1.74 3.78 13.19
N SER A 174 2.20 3.85 14.44
CA SER A 174 1.41 4.34 15.56
C SER A 174 1.66 5.82 15.86
N SER A 175 2.53 6.49 15.09
CA SER A 175 2.92 7.88 15.31
C SER A 175 1.94 8.83 14.60
N PRO A 176 1.22 9.71 15.32
CA PRO A 176 0.41 10.75 14.70
C PRO A 176 1.26 11.70 13.85
N GLN A 177 2.50 11.98 14.27
CA GLN A 177 3.42 12.84 13.50
C GLN A 177 3.78 12.22 12.15
N PHE A 178 4.00 10.90 12.11
CA PHE A 178 4.25 10.20 10.83
C PHE A 178 3.09 10.40 9.86
N TRP A 179 1.86 10.19 10.33
CA TRP A 179 0.67 10.32 9.48
C TRP A 179 0.39 11.76 9.06
N ASN A 180 0.64 12.72 9.94
CA ASN A 180 0.59 14.14 9.60
C ASN A 180 1.59 14.46 8.49
N ASP A 181 2.88 14.16 8.68
CA ASP A 181 3.93 14.41 7.67
C ASP A 181 3.62 13.69 6.35
N TYR A 182 3.11 12.45 6.43
CA TYR A 182 2.74 11.64 5.25
C TYR A 182 1.66 12.31 4.40
N TYR A 183 0.57 12.80 5.02
CA TYR A 183 -0.53 13.44 4.29
C TYR A 183 -0.31 14.95 4.03
N GLN A 184 0.55 15.62 4.80
CA GLN A 184 0.87 17.06 4.65
C GLN A 184 2.02 17.30 3.66
N GLY A 185 3.08 16.49 3.69
CA GLY A 185 4.29 16.66 2.88
C GLY A 185 4.07 16.56 1.37
N TYR A 186 2.91 16.05 0.93
CA TYR A 186 2.51 16.03 -0.47
C TYR A 186 1.91 17.37 -0.96
N THR A 187 1.44 18.24 -0.06
CA THR A 187 0.99 19.59 -0.45
C THR A 187 2.15 20.57 -0.68
N GLU A 188 3.29 20.36 -0.03
CA GLU A 188 4.48 21.21 -0.20
C GLU A 188 5.36 20.76 -1.37
N SER A 189 5.39 19.47 -1.72
CA SER A 189 6.11 19.01 -2.93
C SER A 189 5.33 19.23 -4.24
N ALA A 190 4.04 19.55 -4.17
CA ALA A 190 3.27 20.11 -5.30
C ALA A 190 3.55 21.61 -5.53
N LYS A 191 4.34 22.24 -4.66
CA LYS A 191 4.82 23.61 -4.83
C LYS A 191 6.33 23.66 -4.68
N GLN A 192 7.04 23.47 -5.80
CA GLN A 192 8.14 24.37 -6.22
C GLN A 192 8.79 23.90 -7.54
N PRO A 193 9.36 24.82 -8.37
CA PRO A 193 9.07 26.25 -8.49
C PRO A 193 8.62 26.61 -9.93
N GLU A 194 7.81 27.66 -10.05
CA GLU A 194 7.80 28.45 -11.28
C GLU A 194 9.25 28.81 -11.59
N LYS A 195 9.68 28.53 -12.81
CA LYS A 195 10.93 29.09 -13.34
C LYS A 195 10.80 30.60 -13.24
N GLN A 196 11.48 31.19 -12.26
CA GLN A 196 11.84 32.59 -12.31
C GLN A 196 13.03 32.70 -13.26
N GLU A 197 12.75 33.39 -14.37
CA GLU A 197 13.65 34.04 -15.34
C GLU A 197 14.66 33.17 -16.11
#